data_AF-X0YN90-F1
#
_entry.id   AF-X0YN90-F1
#
_cell.length_a   1.000
_cell.length_b   1.000
_cell.length_c   1.000
_cell.angle_alpha   90.00
_cell.angle_beta   90.00
_cell.angle_gamma   90.00
#
_symmetry.space_group_name_H-M   'P 1'
#
loop_
_entity.id
_entity.type
_entity.pdbx_description
1 polymer ?
#
loop_
_entity_poly.entity_id
_entity_poly.type
_entity_poly.pdbx_seq_one_letter_code
_entity_poly.pdbx_strand_id
1 'polypeptide(L)' 'MKKYKFSIVIEKNSEGYFAFCPELQGCYTQGNTYEEVLENIE' A
#
# COMPACT_ATOMS: atom_id res chain seq x y z
N MET A 1 -6.47 16.56 -14.34
CA MET A 1 -5.19 15.98 -13.86
C MET A 1 -4.96 14.65 -14.55
N LYS A 2 -3.71 14.30 -14.87
CA LYS A 2 -3.38 12.97 -15.40
C LYS A 2 -3.49 11.94 -14.26
N LYS A 3 -4.10 10.80 -14.53
CA LYS A 3 -4.13 9.66 -13.60
C LYS A 3 -2.99 8.71 -13.98
N TYR A 4 -2.23 8.29 -12.98
CA TYR A 4 -1.21 7.25 -13.11
C TYR A 4 -1.73 5.99 -12.42
N LYS A 5 -1.33 4.83 -12.92
CA LYS A 5 -1.65 3.54 -12.34
C LYS A 5 -0.34 2.85 -12.04
N PHE A 6 -0.15 2.46 -10.79
CA PHE A 6 1.01 1.73 -10.32
C PHE A 6 0.54 0.41 -9.72
N SER A 7 1.40 -0.60 -9.78
CA SER A 7 1.15 -1.84 -9.07
C SER A 7 1.63 -1.69 -7.63
N ILE A 8 0.79 -2.09 -6.68
CA ILE A 8 1.18 -2.16 -5.27
C ILE A 8 1.21 -3.63 -4.84
N VAL A 9 2.07 -3.91 -3.86
CA VAL A 9 2.12 -5.20 -3.18
C VAL A 9 1.58 -4.99 -1.77
N ILE A 10 0.63 -5.83 -1.37
CA ILE A 10 0.06 -5.84 -0.02
C ILE A 10 0.40 -7.18 0.62
N GLU A 11 1.04 -7.13 1.77
CA GLU A 11 1.43 -8.28 2.57
C GLU A 11 0.70 -8.25 3.91
N LYS A 12 0.15 -9.39 4.31
CA LYS A 12 -0.44 -9.57 5.64
C LYS A 12 0.57 -10.24 6.55
N ASN A 13 0.76 -9.71 7.75
CA ASN A 13 1.57 -10.31 8.80
C ASN A 13 0.72 -10.61 10.06
N SER A 14 1.37 -11.01 11.16
CA SER A 14 0.68 -11.31 12.42
C SER A 14 0.06 -10.09 13.11
N GLU A 15 0.50 -8.89 12.77
CA GLU A 15 0.13 -7.63 13.44
C GLU A 15 -0.75 -6.72 12.56
N GLY A 16 -0.94 -7.05 11.28
CA GLY A 16 -1.74 -6.26 10.35
C GLY A 16 -1.34 -6.47 8.90
N TYR A 17 -1.30 -5.36 8.15
CA TYR A 17 -0.99 -5.30 6.73
C TYR A 17 0.08 -4.25 6.47
N PHE A 18 0.94 -4.55 5.50
CA PHE A 18 1.94 -3.66 4.94
C PHE A 18 1.69 -3.53 3.44
N ALA A 19 1.79 -2.32 2.90
CA ALA A 19 1.67 -2.09 1.48
C ALA A 19 2.82 -1.23 0.96
N PHE A 20 3.26 -1.52 -0.26
CA PHE A 20 4.30 -0.73 -0.92
C PHE A 20 4.18 -0.73 -2.44
N CYS A 21 4.72 0.32 -3.07
CA CYS A 21 4.81 0.43 -4.52
C CYS A 21 6.25 0.16 -4.97
N PRO A 22 6.54 -0.97 -5.67
CA PRO A 22 7.89 -1.27 -6.16
C PRO A 22 8.43 -0.22 -7.15
N GLU A 23 7.54 0.47 -7.85
CA GLU A 23 7.87 1.50 -8.85
C GLU A 23 8.20 2.86 -8.22
N LEU A 24 7.80 3.08 -6.95
CA LEU A 24 7.96 4.35 -6.25
C LEU A 24 8.71 4.13 -4.93
N GLN A 25 10.04 4.21 -5.01
CA GLN A 25 10.90 4.13 -3.83
C GLN A 25 10.47 5.17 -2.78
N GLY A 26 10.27 4.73 -1.53
CA GLY A 26 9.76 5.58 -0.45
C GLY A 26 8.25 5.48 -0.21
N CYS A 27 7.49 4.88 -1.13
CA CYS A 27 6.05 4.70 -0.99
C CYS A 27 5.73 3.39 -0.25
N TYR A 28 5.55 3.52 1.06
CA TYR A 28 5.26 2.43 1.99
C TYR A 28 4.19 2.88 2.99
N THR A 29 3.28 2.00 3.38
CA THR A 29 2.32 2.25 4.46
C THR A 29 1.95 0.96 5.20
N GLN A 30 1.32 1.10 6.36
CA GLN A 30 0.85 -0.01 7.21
C GLN A 30 -0.57 0.29 7.71
N GLY A 31 -1.29 -0.77 8.06
CA GLY A 31 -2.64 -0.70 8.62
C GLY A 31 -3.02 -1.99 9.32
N ASN A 32 -4.03 -1.95 10.19
CA ASN A 32 -4.53 -3.12 10.91
C ASN A 32 -5.46 -3.97 10.02
N THR A 33 -6.12 -3.34 9.04
CA THR A 33 -7.01 -4.00 8.07
C THR A 33 -6.52 -3.83 6.64
N TYR A 34 -7.04 -4.67 5.74
CA TYR A 34 -6.75 -4.59 4.32
C TYR A 34 -7.27 -3.29 3.72
N GLU A 35 -8.45 -2.86 4.16
CA GLU A 35 -9.10 -1.63 3.70
C GLU A 35 -8.31 -0.40 4.15
N GLU A 36 -7.84 -0.37 5.40
CA GLU A 36 -7.03 0.73 5.95
C GLU A 36 -5.72 0.91 5.17
N VAL A 37 -5.00 -0.19 4.92
CA VAL A 37 -3.72 -0.11 4.20
C VAL A 37 -3.91 0.31 2.74
N LEU A 38 -5.03 -0.07 2.12
CA LEU A 38 -5.37 0.31 0.75
C LEU A 38 -5.75 1.79 0.65
N GLU A 39 -6.53 2.31 1.59
CA GLU A 39 -6.88 3.74 1.64
C GLU A 39 -5.64 4.62 1.89
N ASN A 40 -4.71 4.15 2.71
CA ASN A 40 -3.49 4.90 3.03
C ASN A 40 -2.49 5.00 1.86
N ILE A 41 -2.53 4.09 0.87
CA ILE A 41 -1.56 4.06 -0.24
C ILE A 41 -2.11 4.61 -1.57
N GLU A 42 -3.42 4.90 -1.65
CA GLU A 42 -4.10 5.41 -2.84
C GLU A 42 -3.82 6.90 -3.14
#